data_AF-A0ABD0NXF9-F1
#
_entry.id   AF-A0ABD0NXF9-F1
#
_cell.length_a   1.000
_cell.length_b   1.000
_cell.length_c   1.000
_cell.angle_alpha   90.00
_cell.angle_beta   90.00
_cell.angle_gamma   90.00
#
_symmetry.space_group_name_H-M   'P 1'
#
loop_
_entity.id
_entity.type
_entity.pdbx_description
1 polymer ?
#
loop_
_entity_poly.entity_id
_entity_poly.type
_entity_poly.pdbx_seq_one_letter_code
_entity_poly.pdbx_strand_id
1 'polypeptide(L)' 'VLVVRFTSLFDVKERTVTFLSGRKYSVEALRSMGAGDLLNSMFDFTEKLQALNLSEEEMSLFTAVVLV' A
#
# COMPACT_ATOMS: atom_id res chain seq x y z
N VAL A 1 7.63 3.26 8.10
CA VAL A 1 6.52 2.72 8.95
C VAL A 1 5.13 2.86 8.31
N LEU A 2 4.69 4.06 7.90
CA LEU A 2 3.32 4.26 7.39
C LEU A 2 3.00 3.45 6.13
N VAL A 3 3.87 3.48 5.11
CA VAL A 3 3.64 2.78 3.82
C VAL A 3 3.40 1.28 4.00
N VAL A 4 4.13 0.66 4.94
CA VAL A 4 3.99 -0.76 5.29
C VAL A 4 2.63 -1.08 5.93
N ARG A 5 2.08 -0.16 6.74
CA ARG A 5 0.71 -0.33 7.26
C ARG A 5 -0.35 -0.06 6.21
N PHE A 6 -0.03 0.76 5.23
CA PHE A 6 -0.91 1.03 4.11
C PHE A 6 -0.96 -0.15 3.12
N THR A 7 0.05 -1.01 3.01
CA THR A 7 -0.01 -2.16 2.07
C THR A 7 -1.21 -3.07 2.30
N SER A 8 -1.68 -3.22 3.55
CA SER A 8 -2.90 -3.98 3.87
C SER A 8 -4.19 -3.32 3.37
N LEU A 9 -4.16 -2.01 3.16
CA LEU A 9 -5.26 -1.23 2.60
C LEU A 9 -5.24 -1.21 1.07
N PHE A 10 -4.13 -1.63 0.44
CA PHE A 10 -3.91 -1.57 -0.99
C PHE A 10 -4.19 -2.94 -1.60
N ASP A 11 -5.27 -3.04 -2.34
CA ASP A 11 -5.56 -4.20 -3.17
C ASP A 11 -4.83 -4.04 -4.50
N VAL A 12 -3.69 -4.71 -4.63
CA VAL A 12 -2.85 -4.65 -5.82
C VAL A 12 -3.52 -5.31 -7.03
N LYS A 13 -4.37 -6.32 -6.82
CA LYS A 13 -5.08 -7.01 -7.92
C LYS A 13 -6.13 -6.10 -8.54
N GLU A 14 -6.91 -5.44 -7.69
CA GLU A 14 -7.98 -4.53 -8.13
C GLU A 14 -7.50 -3.10 -8.33
N ARG A 15 -6.24 -2.79 -8.01
CA ARG A 15 -5.66 -1.43 -8.02
C ARG A 15 -6.54 -0.44 -7.25
N THR A 16 -6.97 -0.84 -6.05
CA THR A 16 -7.81 -0.02 -5.16
C THR A 16 -7.19 0.18 -3.78
N VAL A 17 -7.54 1.29 -3.13
CA VAL A 17 -7.18 1.59 -1.74
C VAL A 17 -8.45 1.63 -0.91
N THR A 18 -8.49 0.84 0.16
CA THR A 18 -9.56 0.86 1.15
C THR A 18 -9.23 1.87 2.23
N PHE A 19 -10.05 2.91 2.38
CA PHE A 19 -9.89 3.89 3.45
C PHE A 19 -10.50 3.37 4.76
N LEU A 20 -10.11 3.96 5.89
CA LEU A 20 -10.69 3.67 7.21
C LEU A 20 -12.21 3.89 7.27
N SER A 21 -12.76 4.64 6.32
CA SER A 21 -14.21 4.81 6.11
C SER A 21 -14.89 3.59 5.47
N GLY A 22 -14.14 2.53 5.15
CA GLY A 22 -14.61 1.36 4.40
C GLY A 22 -14.76 1.62 2.90
N ARG A 23 -14.55 2.86 2.43
CA ARG A 23 -14.67 3.22 1.02
C ARG A 23 -13.43 2.78 0.25
N LYS A 24 -13.66 2.12 -0.88
CA LYS A 24 -12.61 1.77 -1.84
C LYS A 24 -12.54 2.82 -2.93
N TYR A 25 -11.33 3.29 -3.22
CA TYR A 25 -11.06 4.18 -4.35
C TYR A 25 -10.04 3.53 -5.26
N SER A 26 -10.27 3.60 -6.57
CA SER A 26 -9.24 3.19 -7.53
C SER A 26 -8.06 4.14 -7.49
N VAL A 27 -6.87 3.65 -7.83
CA VAL A 27 -5.68 4.50 -7.98
C VAL A 27 -5.93 5.61 -9.00
N GLU A 28 -6.71 5.34 -10.04
CA GLU A 28 -7.10 6.32 -11.07
C GLU A 28 -7.97 7.44 -10.50
N ALA A 29 -8.96 7.10 -9.66
CA ALA A 29 -9.77 8.08 -8.97
C ALA A 29 -8.91 8.97 -8.05
N LEU A 30 -8.01 8.36 -7.29
CA LEU A 30 -7.09 9.09 -6.41
C LEU A 30 -6.12 9.98 -7.19
N ARG A 31 -5.67 9.52 -8.37
CA ARG A 31 -4.84 10.31 -9.30
C ARG A 31 -5.59 11.53 -9.82
N SER A 32 -6.85 11.37 -10.21
CA SER A 32 -7.68 12.47 -10.69
C SER A 32 -7.95 13.55 -9.63
N MET A 33 -7.86 13.19 -8.34
CA MET A 33 -8.06 14.09 -7.20
C MET A 33 -6.79 14.86 -6.79
N GLY A 34 -5.71 14.78 -7.56
CA GLY A 34 -4.45 15.46 -7.25
C GLY A 34 -3.60 14.77 -6.19
N ALA A 35 -4.03 13.61 -5.68
CA ALA A 35 -3.25 12.77 -4.79
C ALA A 35 -2.35 11.76 -5.55
N GLY A 36 -2.17 11.97 -6.86
CA GLY A 36 -1.61 11.01 -7.80
C GLY A 36 -0.18 10.56 -7.50
N ASP A 37 0.78 11.46 -7.43
CA ASP A 37 2.19 11.04 -7.50
C ASP A 37 2.67 10.29 -6.25
N LEU A 38 2.25 10.74 -5.07
CA LEU A 38 2.57 10.07 -3.81
C LEU A 38 1.87 8.71 -3.68
N LEU A 39 0.57 8.65 -4.00
CA LEU A 39 -0.18 7.39 -3.93
C LEU A 39 0.29 6.40 -4.98
N ASN A 40 0.64 6.88 -6.18
CA ASN A 40 1.19 6.04 -7.24
C ASN A 40 2.57 5.49 -6.84
N SER A 41 3.43 6.32 -6.24
CA SER A 41 4.71 5.86 -5.69
C SER A 41 4.53 4.83 -4.56
N MET A 42 3.53 5.00 -3.70
CA MET A 42 3.19 4.01 -2.66
C MET A 42 2.63 2.72 -3.25
N PHE A 43 1.86 2.80 -4.33
CA PHE A 43 1.32 1.64 -5.05
C PHE A 43 2.45 0.84 -5.70
N ASP A 44 3.35 1.50 -6.43
CA ASP A 44 4.51 0.88 -7.07
C ASP A 44 5.45 0.24 -6.03
N PHE A 45 5.60 0.87 -4.87
CA PHE A 45 6.33 0.29 -3.75
C PHE A 45 5.65 -0.97 -3.22
N THR A 46 4.32 -0.94 -3.07
CA THR A 46 3.54 -2.10 -2.58
C THR A 46 3.59 -3.26 -3.58
N GLU A 47 3.50 -2.99 -4.88
CA GLU A 47 3.68 -4.01 -5.94
C GLU A 47 5.05 -4.68 -5.85
N LYS A 48 6.13 -3.87 -5.76
CA LYS A 48 7.49 -4.40 -5.61
C LYS A 48 7.68 -5.20 -4.34
N LEU A 49 7.03 -4.78 -3.24
CA LEU A 49 7.08 -5.48 -1.97
C LEU A 49 6.30 -6.80 -2.00
N GLN A 50 5.12 -6.83 -2.62
CA GLN A 50 4.36 -8.07 -2.84
C GLN A 50 5.10 -9.03 -3.78
N ALA A 51 5.86 -8.52 -4.75
CA ALA A 51 6.69 -9.35 -5.62
C ALA A 51 7.83 -10.09 -4.88
N LEU A 52 8.22 -9.61 -3.70
CA LEU A 52 9.14 -10.34 -2.81
C LEU A 52 8.47 -11.54 -2.13
N ASN A 53 7.13 -11.64 -2.20
CA ASN A 53 6.31 -12.74 -1.70
C ASN A 53 6.62 -13.10 -0.23
N LEU A 54 6.91 -12.07 0.57
CA LEU A 54 7.27 -12.18 1.97
C LEU A 54 6.12 -12.81 2.76
N SER A 55 6.46 -13.73 3.66
CA SER A 55 5.48 -14.29 4.59
C SER A 55 4.97 -13.21 5.55
N GLU A 56 3.83 -13.48 6.20
CA GLU A 56 3.26 -12.55 7.18
C GLU A 56 4.24 -12.30 8.34
N GLU A 57 5.03 -13.31 8.73
CA GLU A 57 6.10 -13.16 9.73
C GLU A 57 7.24 -12.26 9.25
N GLU A 58 7.71 -12.44 8.01
CA GLU A 58 8.78 -11.61 7.43
C GLU A 58 8.35 -10.15 7.29
N MET A 59 7.09 -9.94 6.90
CA MET A 59 6.50 -8.61 6.80
C MET A 59 6.35 -7.93 8.16
N SER A 60 5.95 -8.69 9.18
CA SER A 60 5.88 -8.24 10.58
C SER A 60 7.27 -7.85 11.11
N LEU A 61 8.30 -8.64 10.83
CA LEU A 61 9.68 -8.37 11.21
C LEU A 61 10.22 -7.12 10.51
N PHE A 62 9.95 -6.97 9.22
CA PHE A 62 10.32 -5.78 8.45
C PHE A 62 9.67 -4.52 9.01
N THR A 63 8.40 -4.61 9.41
CA THR A 63 7.68 -3.52 10.06
C THR A 63 8.31 -3.15 11.42
N ALA A 64 8.72 -4.15 12.20
CA ALA A 64 9.34 -3.96 13.51
C ALA A 64 10.74 -3.33 13.42
N VAL A 65 11.55 -3.71 12.42
CA VAL A 65 12.90 -3.13 12.23
C VAL A 65 12.84 -1.68 11.73
N VAL A 66 11.85 -1.34 10.90
CA VAL A 66 11.65 0.03 10.40
C VAL A 66 11.11 0.99 11.47
N LEU A 67 10.70 0.48 12.64
CA LEU A 67 10.22 1.28 13.79
C LEU A 67 11.34 1.78 14.72
N VAL A 68 12.61 1.42 14.47
CA VAL A 68 13.77 1.83 15.30
C VAL A 68 14.37 3.15 14.81
#